data_AF-A0A3A0AH31-F1
#
_entry.id   AF-A0A3A0AH31-F1
#
_cell.length_a   1.000
_cell.length_b   1.000
_cell.length_c   1.000
_cell.angle_alpha   90.00
_cell.angle_beta   90.00
_cell.angle_gamma   90.00
#
_symmetry.space_group_name_H-M   'P 1'
#
loop_
_entity.id
_entity.type
_entity.pdbx_description
1 polymer ?
#
loop_
_entity_poly.entity_id
_entity_poly.type
_entity_poly.pdbx_seq_one_letter_code
_entity_poly.pdbx_strand_id
1 'polypeptide(L)'
;MYSMSLVLTLASTWLAVEWLQRQRAQGAPAWAVAYLAVNWLALHTHYFNAFVLLAQSLFVFTRTLVLWRLWNRLVAWMSLQIILALLYLPWLLPALPLLTGYGGNGDSPGFGAMIWRSLSVFAVGESVPAEQRIGWAALGLLLLLLGVAQLWQRGPSGRRALWLLALYLCTPLLATWYSAQQRPIFNERYLIAAAPPFYLFVA
;
A
#
# COMPACT_ATOMS: atom_id res chain seq x y z
N MET A 1 17.02 -1.45 -2.12
CA MET A 1 15.76 -2.18 -1.89
C MET A 1 14.56 -1.25 -1.67
N TYR A 2 14.57 -0.34 -0.69
CA TYR A 2 13.39 0.49 -0.37
C TYR A 2 12.95 1.44 -1.49
N SER A 3 13.87 2.14 -2.17
CA SER A 3 13.51 2.98 -3.33
C SER A 3 12.91 2.18 -4.49
N MET A 4 13.39 0.94 -4.70
CA MET A 4 12.78 0.02 -5.68
C MET A 4 11.38 -0.40 -5.26
N SER A 5 11.18 -0.75 -3.98
CA SER A 5 9.85 -1.06 -3.42
C SER A 5 8.89 0.13 -3.58
N LEU A 6 9.34 1.36 -3.35
CA LEU A 6 8.54 2.57 -3.59
C LEU A 6 8.08 2.66 -5.05
N VAL A 7 9.03 2.58 -6.00
CA VAL A 7 8.73 2.69 -7.44
C VAL A 7 7.81 1.56 -7.90
N LEU A 8 8.07 0.33 -7.45
CA LEU A 8 7.29 -0.85 -7.83
C LEU A 8 5.87 -0.81 -7.24
N THR A 9 5.68 -0.32 -6.02
CA THR A 9 4.34 -0.22 -5.41
C THR A 9 3.52 0.93 -6.00
N LEU A 10 4.16 2.05 -6.36
CA LEU A 10 3.52 3.13 -7.13
C LEU A 10 3.11 2.63 -8.52
N ALA A 11 4.04 1.99 -9.24
CA ALA A 11 3.77 1.41 -10.56
C ALA A 11 2.67 0.34 -10.49
N SER A 12 2.70 -0.52 -9.48
CA SER A 12 1.65 -1.52 -9.22
C SER A 12 0.27 -0.86 -9.09
N THR A 13 0.17 0.19 -8.26
CA THR A 13 -1.11 0.88 -8.03
C THR A 13 -1.59 1.62 -9.27
N TRP A 14 -0.69 2.25 -10.02
CA TRP A 14 -1.03 2.89 -11.29
C TRP A 14 -1.52 1.86 -12.33
N LEU A 15 -0.79 0.75 -12.51
CA LEU A 15 -1.17 -0.34 -13.42
C LEU A 15 -2.50 -1.00 -13.02
N ALA A 16 -2.76 -1.15 -11.72
CA ALA A 16 -4.06 -1.63 -11.22
C ALA A 16 -5.20 -0.71 -11.67
N VAL A 17 -5.03 0.60 -11.52
CA VAL A 17 -6.02 1.59 -11.93
C VAL A 17 -6.23 1.58 -13.44
N GLU A 18 -5.14 1.58 -14.23
CA GLU A 18 -5.21 1.53 -15.70
C GLU A 18 -5.90 0.25 -16.19
N TRP A 19 -5.55 -0.91 -15.64
CA TRP A 19 -6.18 -2.17 -15.98
C TRP A 19 -7.69 -2.18 -15.64
N LEU A 20 -8.07 -1.69 -14.45
CA LEU A 20 -9.48 -1.59 -14.03
C LEU A 20 -10.31 -0.63 -14.91
N GLN A 21 -9.68 0.40 -15.50
CA GLN A 21 -10.33 1.33 -16.42
C GLN A 21 -10.41 0.75 -17.84
N ARG A 22 -9.40 0.01 -18.29
CA ARG A 22 -9.24 -0.47 -19.67
C ARG A 22 -9.57 -1.94 -19.88
N GLN A 23 -10.17 -2.61 -18.91
CA GLN A 23 -10.40 -4.07 -18.93
C GLN A 23 -11.12 -4.61 -20.18
N ARG A 24 -11.92 -3.79 -20.88
CA ARG A 24 -12.63 -4.18 -22.12
C ARG A 24 -11.95 -3.70 -23.41
N ALA A 25 -10.82 -3.00 -23.32
CA ALA A 25 -10.10 -2.51 -24.47
C ALA A 25 -9.17 -3.60 -25.03
N GLN A 26 -8.84 -3.51 -26.33
CA GLN A 26 -7.97 -4.48 -27.02
C GLN A 26 -6.59 -4.65 -26.35
N GLY A 27 -6.09 -3.65 -25.63
CA GLY A 27 -4.82 -3.70 -24.89
C GLY A 27 -4.89 -4.27 -23.46
N ALA A 28 -6.05 -4.70 -22.96
CA ALA A 28 -6.21 -5.17 -21.58
C ALA A 28 -5.24 -6.29 -21.15
N PRO A 29 -4.89 -7.27 -22.01
CA PRO A 29 -3.92 -8.31 -21.65
C PRO A 29 -2.52 -7.76 -21.36
N ALA A 30 -2.06 -6.76 -22.11
CA ALA A 30 -0.74 -6.15 -21.91
C ALA A 30 -0.64 -5.46 -20.54
N TRP A 31 -1.69 -4.74 -20.12
CA TRP A 31 -1.77 -4.14 -18.79
C TRP A 31 -1.79 -5.19 -17.68
N ALA A 32 -2.48 -6.32 -17.89
CA ALA A 32 -2.50 -7.43 -16.93
C ALA A 32 -1.11 -8.05 -16.75
N VAL A 33 -0.39 -8.30 -17.87
CA VAL A 33 0.97 -8.84 -17.84
C VAL A 33 1.93 -7.87 -17.15
N ALA A 34 1.86 -6.57 -17.48
CA ALA A 34 2.67 -5.55 -16.82
C ALA A 34 2.38 -5.48 -15.32
N TYR A 35 1.10 -5.50 -14.91
CA TYR A 35 0.70 -5.54 -13.52
C TYR A 35 1.25 -6.77 -12.79
N LEU A 36 1.14 -7.96 -13.39
CA LEU A 36 1.67 -9.20 -12.82
C LEU A 36 3.20 -9.14 -12.68
N ALA A 37 3.91 -8.69 -13.72
CA ALA A 37 5.37 -8.59 -13.71
C ALA A 37 5.87 -7.62 -12.63
N VAL A 38 5.27 -6.42 -12.55
CA VAL A 38 5.64 -5.42 -11.54
C VAL A 38 5.38 -5.93 -10.13
N ASN A 39 4.23 -6.57 -9.88
CA ASN A 39 3.93 -7.08 -8.55
C ASN A 39 4.75 -8.31 -8.19
N TRP A 40 5.07 -9.16 -9.14
CA TRP A 40 5.98 -10.28 -8.94
C TRP A 40 7.38 -9.78 -8.53
N LEU A 41 7.92 -8.78 -9.24
CA LEU A 41 9.17 -8.10 -8.87
C LEU A 41 9.07 -7.39 -7.52
N ALA A 42 7.93 -6.75 -7.23
CA ALA A 42 7.70 -6.09 -5.95
C ALA A 42 7.78 -7.10 -4.80
N LEU A 43 7.08 -8.24 -4.90
CA LEU A 43 7.11 -9.28 -3.87
C LEU A 43 8.52 -9.85 -3.66
N HIS A 44 9.29 -10.04 -4.73
CA HIS A 44 10.70 -10.46 -4.64
C HIS A 44 11.64 -9.37 -4.09
N THR A 45 11.25 -8.10 -4.19
CA THR A 45 12.01 -6.98 -3.62
C THR A 45 11.75 -6.86 -2.12
N HIS A 46 10.50 -6.97 -1.69
CA HIS A 46 10.13 -6.89 -0.28
C HIS A 46 8.75 -7.50 -0.02
N TYR A 47 8.67 -8.46 0.92
CA TYR A 47 7.43 -9.19 1.19
C TYR A 47 6.29 -8.29 1.74
N PHE A 48 6.59 -7.17 2.40
CA PHE A 48 5.55 -6.19 2.80
C PHE A 48 4.83 -5.53 1.61
N ASN A 49 5.35 -5.65 0.39
CA ASN A 49 4.60 -5.20 -0.79
C ASN A 49 3.28 -5.99 -0.95
N ALA A 50 3.14 -7.15 -0.30
CA ALA A 50 1.86 -7.85 -0.17
C ALA A 50 0.76 -7.01 0.51
N PHE A 51 1.12 -6.08 1.40
CA PHE A 51 0.13 -5.19 2.02
C PHE A 51 -0.43 -4.15 1.05
N VAL A 52 0.33 -3.77 0.02
CA VAL A 52 -0.17 -2.92 -1.08
C VAL A 52 -1.14 -3.69 -1.97
N LEU A 53 -0.84 -4.96 -2.27
CA LEU A 53 -1.77 -5.86 -2.97
C LEU A 53 -3.06 -6.06 -2.18
N LEU A 54 -2.96 -6.18 -0.85
CA LEU A 54 -4.12 -6.23 0.03
C LEU A 54 -4.93 -4.94 -0.07
N ALA A 55 -4.29 -3.76 -0.01
CA ALA A 55 -4.97 -2.48 -0.16
C ALA A 55 -5.76 -2.37 -1.48
N GLN A 56 -5.12 -2.75 -2.58
CA GLN A 56 -5.75 -2.75 -3.91
C GLN A 56 -6.90 -3.76 -3.99
N SER A 57 -6.75 -4.93 -3.39
CA SER A 57 -7.80 -5.96 -3.36
C SER A 57 -8.99 -5.51 -2.51
N LEU A 58 -8.76 -4.87 -1.37
CA LEU A 58 -9.81 -4.25 -0.55
C LEU A 58 -10.54 -3.16 -1.35
N PHE A 59 -9.83 -2.36 -2.14
CA PHE A 59 -10.44 -1.33 -2.98
C PHE A 59 -11.36 -1.94 -4.05
N VAL A 60 -10.91 -2.99 -4.76
CA VAL A 60 -11.74 -3.66 -5.76
C VAL A 60 -12.94 -4.32 -5.09
N PHE A 61 -12.72 -5.08 -4.02
CA PHE A 61 -13.76 -5.81 -3.30
C PHE A 61 -14.86 -4.89 -2.77
N THR A 62 -14.49 -3.85 -2.02
CA THR A 62 -15.46 -2.88 -1.45
C THR A 62 -16.26 -2.15 -2.51
N ARG A 63 -15.67 -1.88 -3.68
CA ARG A 63 -16.40 -1.31 -4.82
C ARG A 63 -17.41 -2.29 -5.42
N THR A 64 -17.09 -3.57 -5.49
CA THR A 64 -18.05 -4.60 -5.95
C THR A 64 -19.22 -4.78 -4.99
N LEU A 65 -18.98 -4.70 -3.68
CA LEU A 65 -20.06 -4.78 -2.68
C LEU A 65 -21.08 -3.64 -2.86
N VAL A 66 -20.61 -2.44 -3.16
CA VAL A 66 -21.49 -1.27 -3.40
C VAL A 66 -22.12 -1.33 -4.80
N LEU A 67 -21.43 -1.92 -5.78
CA LEU A 67 -21.85 -1.95 -7.19
C LEU A 67 -21.79 -3.37 -7.74
N TRP A 68 -22.83 -4.16 -7.50
CA TRP A 68 -22.92 -5.57 -7.91
C TRP A 68 -22.58 -5.83 -9.39
N ARG A 69 -22.93 -4.88 -10.28
CA ARG A 69 -22.58 -4.91 -11.72
C ARG A 69 -21.09 -5.04 -12.03
N LEU A 70 -20.22 -4.88 -11.04
CA LEU A 70 -18.77 -5.00 -11.17
C LEU A 70 -18.26 -6.42 -10.86
N TRP A 71 -19.13 -7.41 -10.62
CA TRP A 71 -18.73 -8.79 -10.28
C TRP A 71 -17.70 -9.39 -11.25
N ASN A 72 -17.89 -9.25 -12.56
CA ASN A 72 -16.92 -9.75 -13.56
C ASN A 72 -15.55 -9.10 -13.43
N ARG A 73 -15.47 -7.86 -12.91
CA ARG A 73 -14.19 -7.21 -12.62
C ARG A 73 -13.52 -7.82 -11.41
N LEU A 74 -14.29 -8.16 -10.37
CA LEU A 74 -13.78 -8.85 -9.20
C LEU A 74 -13.27 -10.26 -9.56
N VAL A 75 -14.02 -11.02 -10.34
CA VAL A 75 -13.57 -12.37 -10.79
C VAL A 75 -12.24 -12.26 -11.52
N ALA A 76 -12.13 -11.38 -12.52
CA ALA A 76 -10.89 -11.19 -13.26
C ALA A 76 -9.74 -10.66 -12.37
N TRP A 77 -10.05 -9.77 -11.41
CA TRP A 77 -9.06 -9.31 -10.43
C TRP A 77 -8.54 -10.48 -9.58
N MET A 78 -9.44 -11.32 -9.07
CA MET A 78 -9.08 -12.51 -8.30
C MET A 78 -8.25 -13.49 -9.12
N SER A 79 -8.52 -13.65 -10.42
CA SER A 79 -7.66 -14.44 -11.31
C SER A 79 -6.23 -13.91 -11.34
N LEU A 80 -6.03 -12.58 -11.42
CA LEU A 80 -4.69 -11.99 -11.37
C LEU A 80 -4.00 -12.24 -10.01
N GLN A 81 -4.74 -12.14 -8.90
CA GLN A 81 -4.17 -12.42 -7.58
C GLN A 81 -3.79 -13.89 -7.42
N ILE A 82 -4.60 -14.82 -7.94
CA ILE A 82 -4.30 -16.26 -7.93
C ILE A 82 -3.05 -16.55 -8.76
N ILE A 83 -2.96 -16.01 -9.98
CA ILE A 83 -1.77 -16.17 -10.83
C ILE A 83 -0.53 -15.63 -10.10
N LEU A 84 -0.61 -14.44 -9.51
CA LEU A 84 0.50 -13.85 -8.78
C LEU A 84 0.91 -14.70 -7.55
N ALA A 85 -0.07 -15.21 -6.80
CA ALA A 85 0.19 -16.09 -5.66
C ALA A 85 0.87 -17.39 -6.10
N LEU A 86 0.42 -18.02 -7.19
CA LEU A 86 1.04 -19.21 -7.76
C LEU A 86 2.48 -18.94 -8.23
N LEU A 87 2.74 -17.78 -8.84
CA LEU A 87 4.10 -17.38 -9.26
C LEU A 87 5.04 -17.10 -8.09
N TYR A 88 4.50 -16.66 -6.94
CA TYR A 88 5.29 -16.35 -5.74
C TYR A 88 5.47 -17.56 -4.82
N LEU A 89 4.60 -18.57 -4.94
CA LEU A 89 4.59 -19.76 -4.08
C LEU A 89 5.92 -20.52 -4.03
N PRO A 90 6.66 -20.72 -5.16
CA PRO A 90 7.95 -21.43 -5.13
C PRO A 90 9.00 -20.78 -4.23
N TRP A 91 8.97 -19.44 -4.09
CA TRP A 91 9.84 -18.72 -3.17
C TRP A 91 9.28 -18.71 -1.74
N LEU A 92 7.95 -18.54 -1.60
CA LEU A 92 7.31 -18.40 -0.30
C LEU A 92 7.45 -19.65 0.56
N LEU A 93 7.24 -20.84 -0.01
CA LEU A 93 7.28 -22.11 0.72
C LEU A 93 8.58 -22.33 1.51
N PRO A 94 9.78 -22.23 0.90
CA PRO A 94 11.04 -22.36 1.64
C PRO A 94 11.34 -21.16 2.55
N ALA A 95 10.79 -19.97 2.26
CA ALA A 95 10.99 -18.77 3.08
C ALA A 95 10.11 -18.75 4.35
N LEU A 96 9.01 -19.51 4.39
CA LEU A 96 8.05 -19.51 5.50
C LEU A 96 8.70 -19.68 6.89
N PRO A 97 9.59 -20.67 7.14
CA PRO A 97 10.22 -20.84 8.46
C PRO A 97 11.07 -19.63 8.89
N LEU A 98 11.70 -18.93 7.94
CA LEU A 98 12.46 -17.72 8.22
C LEU A 98 11.53 -16.57 8.58
N LEU A 99 10.45 -16.37 7.82
CA LEU A 99 9.46 -15.34 8.07
C LEU A 99 8.74 -15.56 9.41
N THR A 100 8.43 -16.81 9.77
CA THR A 100 7.72 -17.15 11.01
C THR A 100 8.66 -17.37 12.21
N GLY A 101 9.95 -17.62 12.00
CA GLY A 101 10.95 -17.76 13.06
C GLY A 101 11.69 -16.47 13.42
N TYR A 102 11.62 -15.43 12.57
CA TYR A 102 12.32 -14.18 12.80
C TYR A 102 11.77 -13.43 14.04
N GLY A 103 12.64 -13.20 15.03
CA GLY A 103 12.31 -12.57 16.31
C GLY A 103 12.21 -11.04 16.29
N GLY A 104 12.58 -10.40 15.19
CA GLY A 104 12.51 -8.94 15.01
C GLY A 104 13.79 -8.18 15.35
N ASN A 105 13.91 -6.97 14.80
CA ASN A 105 15.03 -6.04 14.99
C ASN A 105 14.56 -4.58 15.15
N GLY A 106 13.28 -4.38 15.38
CA GLY A 106 12.65 -3.08 15.57
C GLY A 106 12.03 -2.99 16.96
N ASP A 107 10.92 -2.26 17.06
CA ASP A 107 10.15 -2.14 18.29
C ASP A 107 8.66 -2.46 18.06
N SER A 108 7.86 -2.28 19.11
CA SER A 108 6.41 -2.54 19.12
C SER A 108 5.67 -1.30 19.65
N PRO A 109 5.61 -0.20 18.87
CA PRO A 109 5.01 1.03 19.35
C PRO A 109 3.51 0.89 19.57
N GLY A 110 2.99 1.60 20.57
CA GLY A 110 1.56 1.84 20.71
C GLY A 110 0.98 2.59 19.51
N PHE A 111 -0.34 2.52 19.33
CA PHE A 111 -1.01 3.07 18.15
C PHE A 111 -0.72 4.57 17.93
N GLY A 112 -0.86 5.40 18.97
CA GLY A 112 -0.54 6.83 18.87
C GLY A 112 0.93 7.09 18.51
N ALA A 113 1.84 6.25 19.05
CA ALA A 113 3.26 6.36 18.75
C ALA A 113 3.58 6.05 17.29
N MET A 114 2.93 5.01 16.77
CA MET A 114 3.02 4.65 15.35
C MET A 114 2.54 5.79 14.45
N ILE A 115 1.39 6.41 14.73
CA ILE A 115 0.83 7.48 13.90
C ILE A 115 1.79 8.68 13.79
N TRP A 116 2.30 9.20 14.91
CA TRP A 116 3.20 10.36 14.84
C TRP A 116 4.55 10.02 14.19
N ARG A 117 5.09 8.82 14.43
CA ARG A 117 6.35 8.36 13.79
C ARG A 117 6.18 8.24 12.29
N SER A 118 5.07 7.64 11.83
CA SER A 118 4.74 7.51 10.41
C SER A 118 4.58 8.87 9.74
N LEU A 119 3.79 9.78 10.32
CA LEU A 119 3.58 11.11 9.74
C LEU A 119 4.87 11.94 9.69
N SER A 120 5.70 11.87 10.75
CA SER A 120 7.00 12.54 10.76
C SER A 120 7.93 11.98 9.68
N VAL A 121 8.05 10.66 9.55
CA VAL A 121 8.98 10.08 8.57
C VAL A 121 8.52 10.34 7.15
N PHE A 122 7.21 10.35 6.88
CA PHE A 122 6.71 10.73 5.56
C PHE A 122 6.95 12.21 5.25
N ALA A 123 6.85 13.09 6.24
CA ALA A 123 7.07 14.51 6.04
C ALA A 123 8.56 14.85 5.80
N VAL A 124 9.47 14.27 6.58
CA VAL A 124 10.88 14.72 6.62
C VAL A 124 11.94 13.62 6.69
N GLY A 125 11.54 12.35 6.71
CA GLY A 125 12.46 11.22 6.83
C GLY A 125 13.00 10.98 8.25
N GLU A 126 13.87 9.97 8.38
CA GLU A 126 14.38 9.49 9.68
C GLU A 126 15.52 10.36 10.25
N SER A 127 16.21 11.12 9.39
CA SER A 127 17.43 11.87 9.73
C SER A 127 17.17 13.12 10.57
N VAL A 128 15.91 13.52 10.76
CA VAL A 128 15.55 14.71 11.55
C VAL A 128 15.64 14.43 13.05
N PRO A 129 16.21 15.35 13.86
CA PRO A 129 16.29 15.23 15.31
C PRO A 129 14.93 14.96 15.97
N ALA A 130 14.91 14.13 17.01
CA ALA A 130 13.69 13.68 17.68
C ALA A 130 12.78 14.84 18.15
N GLU A 131 13.38 15.93 18.63
CA GLU A 131 12.69 17.12 19.13
C GLU A 131 11.81 17.79 18.07
N GLN A 132 12.18 17.72 16.79
CA GLN A 132 11.45 18.37 15.70
C GLN A 132 10.36 17.47 15.10
N ARG A 133 10.40 16.16 15.37
CA ARG A 133 9.51 15.16 14.72
C ARG A 133 8.04 15.42 14.98
N ILE A 134 7.69 15.92 16.16
CA ILE A 134 6.29 16.23 16.51
C ILE A 134 5.75 17.37 15.63
N GLY A 135 6.54 18.42 15.40
CA GLY A 135 6.14 19.54 14.55
C GLY A 135 5.92 19.09 13.10
N TRP A 136 6.82 18.25 12.58
CA TRP A 136 6.69 17.70 11.23
C TRP A 136 5.52 16.71 11.09
N ALA A 137 5.26 15.89 12.11
CA ALA A 137 4.08 15.03 12.15
C ALA A 137 2.78 15.85 12.14
N ALA A 138 2.73 16.94 12.90
CA ALA A 138 1.57 17.84 12.93
C ALA A 138 1.34 18.54 11.58
N LEU A 139 2.40 19.01 10.92
CA LEU A 139 2.31 19.56 9.57
C LEU A 139 1.86 18.51 8.56
N GLY A 140 2.43 17.31 8.61
CA GLY A 140 2.04 16.19 7.76
C GLY A 140 0.56 15.82 7.95
N LEU A 141 0.07 15.82 9.19
CA LEU A 141 -1.35 15.60 9.48
C LEU A 141 -2.22 16.71 8.88
N LEU A 142 -1.85 17.98 9.07
CA LEU A 142 -2.59 19.12 8.52
C LEU A 142 -2.70 19.03 7.00
N LEU A 143 -1.59 18.78 6.30
CA LEU A 143 -1.58 18.65 4.84
C LEU A 143 -2.42 17.45 4.38
N LEU A 144 -2.34 16.32 5.07
CA LEU A 144 -3.16 15.15 4.77
C LEU A 144 -4.65 15.48 4.91
N LEU A 145 -5.06 16.16 5.98
CA LEU A 145 -6.45 16.57 6.20
C LEU A 145 -6.95 17.53 5.10
N LEU A 146 -6.09 18.46 4.66
CA LEU A 146 -6.42 19.35 3.54
C LEU A 146 -6.60 18.58 2.23
N GLY A 147 -5.72 17.61 1.94
CA GLY A 147 -5.84 16.73 0.79
C GLY A 147 -7.13 15.90 0.79
N VAL A 148 -7.49 15.35 1.95
CA VAL A 148 -8.76 14.64 2.16
C VAL A 148 -9.94 15.56 1.87
N ALA A 149 -9.95 16.77 2.43
CA ALA A 149 -11.02 17.74 2.22
C ALA A 149 -11.15 18.14 0.74
N GLN A 150 -10.02 18.38 0.06
CA GLN A 150 -10.00 18.73 -1.36
C GLN A 150 -10.57 17.60 -2.24
N LEU A 151 -10.13 16.35 -2.02
CA LEU A 151 -10.66 15.20 -2.77
C LEU A 151 -12.14 14.95 -2.49
N TRP A 152 -12.60 15.17 -1.26
CA TRP A 152 -14.00 15.05 -0.90
C TRP A 152 -14.90 16.03 -1.67
N GLN A 153 -14.43 17.27 -1.86
CA GLN A 153 -15.14 18.34 -2.58
C GLN A 153 -15.20 18.11 -4.09
N ARG A 154 -14.29 17.32 -4.68
CA ARG A 154 -14.26 16.98 -6.12
C ARG A 154 -15.35 15.97 -6.57
N GLY A 155 -16.35 15.70 -5.73
CA GLY A 155 -17.49 14.86 -6.08
C GLY A 155 -17.17 13.37 -6.20
N PRO A 156 -17.93 12.58 -6.98
CA PRO A 156 -17.83 11.12 -7.00
C PRO A 156 -16.47 10.56 -7.45
N SER A 157 -15.77 11.24 -8.37
CA SER A 157 -14.43 10.85 -8.82
C SER A 157 -13.40 11.11 -7.71
N GLY A 158 -13.47 12.28 -7.07
CA GLY A 158 -12.62 12.64 -5.94
C GLY A 158 -12.78 11.69 -4.75
N ARG A 159 -14.02 11.36 -4.37
CA ARG A 159 -14.31 10.37 -3.31
C ARG A 159 -13.76 8.98 -3.62
N ARG A 160 -13.74 8.58 -4.89
CA ARG A 160 -13.14 7.30 -5.31
C ARG A 160 -11.62 7.32 -5.19
N ALA A 161 -10.98 8.42 -5.59
CA ALA A 161 -9.54 8.61 -5.41
C ALA A 161 -9.17 8.63 -3.92
N LEU A 162 -9.91 9.39 -3.12
CA LEU A 162 -9.78 9.40 -1.65
C LEU A 162 -9.85 7.99 -1.08
N TRP A 163 -10.84 7.19 -1.47
CA TRP A 163 -10.97 5.81 -0.97
C TRP A 163 -9.77 4.92 -1.34
N LEU A 164 -9.29 5.01 -2.58
CA LEU A 164 -8.09 4.28 -3.02
C LEU A 164 -6.85 4.70 -2.21
N LEU A 165 -6.62 6.01 -2.10
CA LEU A 165 -5.44 6.55 -1.40
C LEU A 165 -5.50 6.26 0.11
N ALA A 166 -6.69 6.32 0.72
CA ALA A 166 -6.89 5.97 2.11
C ALA A 166 -6.58 4.49 2.36
N LEU A 167 -7.05 3.58 1.51
CA LEU A 167 -6.70 2.16 1.61
C LEU A 167 -5.21 1.92 1.38
N TYR A 168 -4.62 2.60 0.39
CA TYR A 168 -3.21 2.46 0.05
C TYR A 168 -2.29 3.00 1.17
N LEU A 169 -2.70 4.04 1.90
CA LEU A 169 -1.97 4.55 3.05
C LEU A 169 -2.19 3.69 4.29
N CYS A 170 -3.45 3.46 4.65
CA CYS A 170 -3.81 2.83 5.93
C CYS A 170 -3.51 1.33 5.95
N THR A 171 -3.71 0.60 4.85
CA THR A 171 -3.57 -0.87 4.88
C THR A 171 -2.13 -1.30 5.16
N PRO A 172 -1.09 -0.81 4.44
CA PRO A 172 0.29 -1.21 4.75
C PRO A 172 0.74 -0.71 6.12
N LEU A 173 0.36 0.51 6.51
CA LEU A 173 0.71 1.08 7.80
C LEU A 173 0.10 0.27 8.97
N LEU A 174 -1.20 -0.03 8.92
CA LEU A 174 -1.88 -0.81 9.94
C LEU A 174 -1.42 -2.27 9.96
N ALA A 175 -1.16 -2.87 8.79
CA ALA A 175 -0.66 -4.26 8.71
C ALA A 175 0.75 -4.39 9.30
N THR A 176 1.64 -3.44 9.00
CA THR A 176 2.99 -3.38 9.60
C THR A 176 2.91 -3.16 11.10
N TRP A 177 2.08 -2.21 11.57
CA TRP A 177 1.87 -1.96 12.99
C TRP A 177 1.31 -3.17 13.74
N TYR A 178 0.30 -3.83 13.18
CA TYR A 178 -0.32 -5.00 13.78
C TYR A 178 0.65 -6.17 13.85
N SER A 179 1.42 -6.40 12.77
CA SER A 179 2.47 -7.42 12.74
C SER A 179 3.56 -7.13 13.78
N ALA A 180 3.83 -5.85 14.05
CA ALA A 180 4.77 -5.43 15.08
C ALA A 180 4.30 -5.67 16.52
N GLN A 181 3.00 -5.93 16.75
CA GLN A 181 2.50 -6.27 18.09
C GLN A 181 2.83 -7.70 18.48
N GLN A 182 2.97 -8.59 17.49
CA GLN A 182 3.33 -10.00 17.74
C GLN A 182 4.85 -10.17 17.84
N ARG A 183 5.61 -9.32 17.16
CA ARG A 183 7.08 -9.38 17.08
C ARG A 183 7.63 -7.97 16.92
N PRO A 184 8.73 -7.59 17.58
CA PRO A 184 9.30 -6.26 17.48
C PRO A 184 9.95 -6.01 16.10
N ILE A 185 9.12 -5.73 15.10
CA ILE A 185 9.53 -5.51 13.70
C ILE A 185 9.14 -4.13 13.18
N PHE A 186 8.60 -3.25 14.02
CA PHE A 186 8.30 -1.90 13.55
C PHE A 186 9.59 -1.14 13.30
N ASN A 187 9.71 -0.63 12.08
CA ASN A 187 10.75 0.30 11.68
C ASN A 187 10.19 1.19 10.58
N GLU A 188 10.43 2.48 10.68
CA GLU A 188 9.91 3.51 9.78
C GLU A 188 10.25 3.23 8.31
N ARG A 189 11.42 2.64 8.02
CA ARG A 189 11.83 2.26 6.66
C ARG A 189 10.88 1.26 5.98
N TYR A 190 10.19 0.43 6.77
CA TYR A 190 9.22 -0.54 6.24
C TYR A 190 7.92 0.11 5.79
N LEU A 191 7.68 1.36 6.17
CA LEU A 191 6.51 2.15 5.76
C LEU A 191 6.67 2.76 4.36
N ILE A 192 7.80 2.55 3.69
CA ILE A 192 8.09 3.13 2.37
C ILE A 192 6.98 2.83 1.34
N ALA A 193 6.34 1.67 1.44
CA ALA A 193 5.25 1.27 0.55
C ALA A 193 3.97 2.11 0.74
N ALA A 194 3.81 2.76 1.89
CA ALA A 194 2.70 3.67 2.22
C ALA A 194 3.04 5.15 2.00
N ALA A 195 4.28 5.49 1.65
CA ALA A 195 4.68 6.87 1.37
C ALA A 195 4.03 7.47 0.11
N PRO A 196 3.89 6.75 -1.03
CA PRO A 196 3.28 7.32 -2.23
C PRO A 196 1.88 7.93 -2.03
N PRO A 197 0.91 7.26 -1.38
CA PRO A 197 -0.40 7.86 -1.16
C PRO A 197 -0.35 9.05 -0.20
N PHE A 198 0.58 9.10 0.77
CA PHE A 198 0.79 10.29 1.58
C PHE A 198 1.21 11.48 0.71
N TYR A 199 2.19 11.30 -0.18
CA TYR A 199 2.63 12.37 -1.09
C TYR A 199 1.52 12.82 -2.05
N LEU A 200 0.68 11.90 -2.52
CA LEU A 200 -0.47 12.23 -3.37
C LEU A 200 -1.59 12.96 -2.61
N PHE A 201 -1.69 12.81 -1.29
CA PHE A 201 -2.62 13.61 -0.49
C PHE A 201 -2.13 15.05 -0.29
N VAL A 202 -0.82 15.28 -0.19
CA VAL A 202 -0.25 16.59 0.15
C VAL A 202 0.21 17.42 -1.04
N ALA A 203 0.14 16.87 -2.26
CA ALA A 203 0.46 17.54 -3.53
C ALA A 203 -0.74 18.31 -4.11
#